data_AF-A0A7S2GGV6-F1
#
_entry.id   AF-A0A7S2GGV6-F1
#
_cell.length_a   1.000
_cell.length_b   1.000
_cell.length_c   1.000
_cell.angle_alpha   90.00
_cell.angle_beta   90.00
_cell.angle_gamma   90.00
#
_symmetry.space_group_name_H-M   'P 1'
#
loop_
_entity.id
_entity.type
_entity.pdbx_description
1 polymer ?
#
loop_
_entity_poly.entity_id
_entity_poly.type
_entity_poly.pdbx_seq_one_letter_code
_entity_poly.pdbx_strand_id
1 'polypeptide(L)'
;SDDSSGESKKNNTGTRRRRRRRRRRTKKTEKEDEEKTEDTETKKETKKETKKDTEKDTKKEKDEAKEEKTESKKEGSEDSSSGGTCLCLFDIDRTITAAHNAKCGKKVDPYVKDKGYGHGPLTLGGLGQAGADGTFCKDCELGIITAGPGTDERSWIEKTFLGGRGGHTWSHAKQGIKSPLVYYCGFSIKASCADGIRKWYKDKKSKDIKPEDTYFYDDKTDSIESFEKSGKDYNAIQISCKSRDMGHHHGSIGYCGATKEEIVKKKGKHRC
;
A
#
# COMPACT_ATOMS: atom_id res chain seq x y z
N SER A 1 65.15 33.74 -59.29
CA SER A 1 65.52 33.34 -57.94
C SER A 1 64.26 32.92 -57.22
N ASP A 2 64.14 31.61 -57.01
CA ASP A 2 63.62 30.91 -55.81
C ASP A 2 62.22 31.32 -55.28
N ASP A 3 61.28 30.44 -54.93
CA ASP A 3 61.23 28.98 -54.85
C ASP A 3 59.72 28.64 -54.75
N SER A 4 59.30 27.51 -55.30
CA SER A 4 57.92 27.00 -55.26
C SER A 4 57.95 25.56 -54.77
N SER A 5 57.53 25.31 -53.54
CA SER A 5 57.02 24.01 -53.11
C SER A 5 56.36 24.11 -51.71
N GLY A 6 55.19 23.49 -51.56
CA GLY A 6 54.40 23.54 -50.32
C GLY A 6 53.25 22.55 -50.34
N GLU A 7 53.60 21.27 -50.30
CA GLU A 7 52.77 20.08 -50.45
C GLU A 7 51.79 19.83 -49.27
N SER A 8 50.60 19.36 -49.60
CA SER A 8 49.54 18.94 -48.67
C SER A 8 49.81 17.55 -48.05
N LYS A 9 49.78 17.42 -46.72
CA LYS A 9 49.65 16.12 -46.02
C LYS A 9 48.53 16.14 -44.98
N LYS A 10 47.40 15.52 -45.34
CA LYS A 10 46.27 15.20 -44.45
C LYS A 10 46.56 13.91 -43.66
N ASN A 11 46.40 13.98 -42.35
CA ASN A 11 46.60 12.91 -41.39
C ASN A 11 45.58 11.76 -41.55
N ASN A 12 46.08 10.54 -41.77
CA ASN A 12 45.34 9.29 -41.85
C ASN A 12 45.56 8.43 -40.59
N THR A 13 44.87 8.74 -39.48
CA THR A 13 44.96 7.96 -38.22
C THR A 13 43.61 7.51 -37.64
N GLY A 14 42.49 7.81 -38.32
CA GLY A 14 41.14 7.54 -37.82
C GLY A 14 40.61 6.11 -38.01
N THR A 15 41.20 5.28 -38.86
CA THR A 15 40.58 4.02 -39.33
C THR A 15 41.03 2.76 -38.59
N ARG A 16 42.12 2.78 -37.80
CA ARG A 16 42.60 1.59 -37.05
C ARG A 16 41.94 1.38 -35.69
N ARG A 17 41.36 2.41 -35.05
CA ARG A 17 40.68 2.27 -33.74
C ARG A 17 39.27 1.68 -33.81
N ARG A 18 38.57 1.76 -34.96
CA ARG A 18 37.21 1.21 -35.11
C ARG A 18 37.14 -0.31 -35.30
N ARG A 19 38.21 -0.96 -35.79
CA ARG A 19 38.23 -2.44 -35.98
C ARG A 19 38.51 -3.24 -34.69
N ARG A 20 39.18 -2.67 -33.68
CA ARG A 20 39.46 -3.37 -32.41
C ARG A 20 38.27 -3.41 -31.43
N ARG A 21 37.31 -2.49 -31.51
CA ARG A 21 36.12 -2.48 -30.64
C ARG A 21 35.01 -3.46 -31.08
N ARG A 22 34.93 -3.85 -32.36
CA ARG A 22 33.94 -4.83 -32.83
C ARG A 22 34.28 -6.28 -32.45
N ARG A 23 35.57 -6.66 -32.36
CA ARG A 23 35.98 -8.02 -31.97
C ARG A 23 35.84 -8.37 -30.47
N ARG A 24 35.66 -7.38 -29.59
CA ARG A 24 35.36 -7.62 -28.16
C ARG A 24 33.86 -7.77 -27.89
N ARG A 25 32.99 -7.44 -28.85
CA ARG A 25 31.54 -7.51 -28.69
C ARG A 25 30.92 -8.82 -29.16
N THR A 26 31.67 -9.69 -29.84
CA THR A 26 31.22 -11.02 -30.26
C THR A 26 31.77 -12.16 -29.38
N LYS A 27 32.74 -11.90 -28.49
CA LYS A 27 33.26 -12.91 -27.53
C LYS A 27 32.60 -12.88 -26.14
N LYS A 28 31.73 -11.89 -25.87
CA LYS A 28 30.97 -11.83 -24.61
C LYS A 28 29.55 -12.40 -24.76
N THR A 29 29.09 -12.62 -25.98
CA THR A 29 27.76 -13.15 -26.32
C THR A 29 27.76 -14.65 -26.64
N GLU A 30 28.85 -15.37 -26.40
CA GLU A 30 28.93 -16.84 -26.56
C GLU A 30 29.26 -17.55 -25.23
N LYS A 31 29.26 -16.83 -24.10
CA LYS A 31 29.61 -17.39 -22.78
C LYS A 31 28.52 -17.21 -21.71
N GLU A 32 27.34 -16.72 -22.10
CA GLU A 32 26.17 -16.55 -21.21
C GLU A 32 24.98 -17.42 -21.65
N ASP A 33 25.13 -18.25 -22.70
CA ASP A 33 24.11 -19.19 -23.20
C ASP A 33 24.43 -20.67 -22.87
N GLU A 34 25.43 -20.94 -22.01
CA GLU A 34 25.85 -22.30 -21.59
C GLU A 34 25.60 -22.61 -20.10
N GLU A 35 24.86 -21.75 -19.38
CA GLU A 35 24.48 -21.98 -17.98
C GLU A 35 22.95 -21.95 -17.83
N LYS A 36 22.28 -22.79 -18.64
CA LYS A 36 20.82 -22.95 -18.60
C LYS A 36 20.34 -24.32 -19.10
N THR A 37 21.00 -25.39 -18.68
CA THR A 37 20.50 -26.77 -18.85
C THR A 37 21.05 -27.64 -17.72
N GLU A 38 20.44 -27.59 -16.54
CA GLU A 38 20.49 -28.64 -15.52
C GLU A 38 19.57 -28.24 -14.36
N ASP A 39 18.26 -28.52 -14.49
CA ASP A 39 17.38 -28.87 -13.37
C ASP A 39 15.98 -29.19 -13.91
N THR A 40 15.91 -30.25 -14.72
CA THR A 40 14.66 -30.92 -15.09
C THR A 40 14.87 -32.42 -14.98
N GLU A 41 15.12 -32.92 -13.76
CA GLU A 41 14.98 -34.35 -13.49
C GLU A 41 14.81 -34.64 -11.99
N THR A 42 13.61 -34.39 -11.45
CA THR A 42 13.04 -35.12 -10.29
C THR A 42 11.61 -34.65 -10.01
N LYS A 43 10.66 -35.06 -10.86
CA LYS A 43 9.22 -35.10 -10.54
C LYS A 43 8.56 -36.27 -11.26
N LYS A 44 8.91 -37.47 -10.81
CA LYS A 44 8.13 -38.70 -10.95
C LYS A 44 8.18 -39.37 -9.58
N GLU A 45 7.06 -39.95 -9.15
CA GLU A 45 6.81 -40.54 -7.83
C GLU A 45 6.52 -39.47 -6.76
N THR A 46 5.27 -39.08 -6.51
CA THR A 46 4.25 -39.91 -5.86
C THR A 46 2.90 -39.21 -6.01
N LYS A 47 1.98 -39.84 -6.76
CA LYS A 47 0.58 -39.41 -6.88
C LYS A 47 -0.31 -40.64 -6.61
N LYS A 48 -0.51 -40.89 -5.31
CA LYS A 48 -1.40 -41.86 -4.65
C LYS A 48 -1.24 -41.46 -3.18
N GLU A 49 -2.20 -41.01 -2.40
CA GLU A 49 -3.63 -41.25 -2.32
C GLU A 49 -4.27 -39.99 -1.73
N THR A 50 -5.44 -39.59 -2.22
CA THR A 50 -6.48 -38.92 -1.43
C THR A 50 -7.68 -38.70 -2.34
N LYS A 51 -8.61 -39.66 -2.29
CA LYS A 51 -9.98 -39.51 -2.77
C LYS A 51 -10.85 -40.26 -1.79
N LYS A 52 -11.99 -39.62 -1.44
CA LYS A 52 -13.10 -40.12 -0.62
C LYS A 52 -12.73 -40.20 0.88
N ASP A 53 -13.39 -39.51 1.79
CA ASP A 53 -14.85 -39.43 1.93
C ASP A 53 -15.35 -38.06 2.40
N THR A 54 -16.40 -37.58 1.73
CA THR A 54 -17.30 -36.52 2.19
C THR A 54 -18.69 -37.04 1.89
N GLU A 55 -19.50 -37.26 2.93
CA GLU A 55 -20.98 -37.29 2.98
C GLU A 55 -21.47 -38.32 4.00
N LYS A 56 -21.87 -37.81 5.18
CA LYS A 56 -22.88 -38.31 6.13
C LYS A 56 -22.76 -37.38 7.35
N ASP A 57 -23.77 -36.74 7.91
CA ASP A 57 -25.21 -36.91 7.87
C ASP A 57 -25.85 -35.53 8.13
N THR A 58 -26.86 -35.16 7.34
CA THR A 58 -27.79 -34.07 7.63
C THR A 58 -29.20 -34.64 7.73
N LYS A 59 -29.74 -34.70 8.95
CA LYS A 59 -31.17 -34.52 9.29
C LYS A 59 -31.43 -34.95 10.73
N LYS A 60 -31.99 -34.05 11.57
CA LYS A 60 -33.19 -34.25 12.40
C LYS A 60 -33.49 -32.95 13.17
N GLU A 61 -34.46 -32.17 12.68
CA GLU A 61 -35.72 -31.75 13.38
C GLU A 61 -35.53 -30.54 14.33
N LYS A 62 -36.21 -29.39 14.18
CA LYS A 62 -37.66 -29.11 14.42
C LYS A 62 -38.08 -29.56 15.83
N ASP A 63 -38.66 -28.79 16.73
CA ASP A 63 -39.34 -27.50 16.80
C ASP A 63 -38.96 -26.88 18.18
N GLU A 64 -39.19 -25.63 18.58
CA GLU A 64 -40.49 -25.07 18.97
C GLU A 64 -40.24 -23.66 19.55
N ALA A 65 -41.18 -22.74 19.30
CA ALA A 65 -41.20 -21.38 19.79
C ALA A 65 -42.28 -21.23 20.88
N LYS A 66 -41.97 -20.52 21.97
CA LYS A 66 -42.88 -19.68 22.79
C LYS A 66 -42.04 -18.98 23.85
N GLU A 67 -41.87 -17.66 23.77
CA GLU A 67 -42.78 -16.64 24.29
C GLU A 67 -42.86 -16.65 25.82
N GLU A 68 -42.13 -15.72 26.46
CA GLU A 68 -42.66 -15.06 27.64
C GLU A 68 -42.13 -13.62 27.73
N LYS A 69 -43.08 -12.68 27.64
CA LYS A 69 -42.92 -11.29 28.04
C LYS A 69 -42.79 -11.25 29.56
N THR A 70 -41.83 -10.49 30.06
CA THR A 70 -42.05 -9.75 31.30
C THR A 70 -41.35 -8.40 31.24
N GLU A 71 -42.21 -7.40 31.40
CA GLU A 71 -41.97 -5.98 31.51
C GLU A 71 -41.43 -5.67 32.91
N SER A 72 -40.41 -4.81 33.03
CA SER A 72 -40.40 -3.63 33.93
C SER A 72 -39.00 -3.11 34.28
N LYS A 73 -38.85 -1.82 33.99
CA LYS A 73 -38.17 -0.76 34.77
C LYS A 73 -36.63 -0.75 34.93
N LYS A 74 -36.08 0.22 34.19
CA LYS A 74 -35.55 1.51 34.70
C LYS A 74 -34.20 1.45 35.43
N GLU A 75 -33.16 1.78 34.68
CA GLU A 75 -32.14 2.80 34.96
C GLU A 75 -31.33 2.92 33.66
N GLY A 76 -31.37 4.03 32.93
CA GLY A 76 -30.82 5.28 33.44
C GLY A 76 -29.29 5.30 33.36
N SER A 77 -28.65 4.51 32.49
CA SER A 77 -27.29 4.81 32.04
C SER A 77 -27.40 5.58 30.74
N GLU A 78 -27.53 6.90 30.87
CA GLU A 78 -26.96 7.80 29.88
C GLU A 78 -25.47 7.45 29.85
N ASP A 79 -25.10 6.54 28.94
CA ASP A 79 -23.74 6.48 28.44
C ASP A 79 -23.52 7.85 27.82
N SER A 80 -22.94 8.73 28.64
CA SER A 80 -22.29 9.92 28.17
C SER A 80 -21.26 9.42 27.19
N SER A 81 -21.67 9.36 25.93
CA SER A 81 -20.84 9.36 24.75
C SER A 81 -19.88 10.54 24.94
N SER A 82 -18.82 10.29 25.69
CA SER A 82 -17.53 10.83 25.36
C SER A 82 -17.33 10.34 23.93
N GLY A 83 -17.72 11.18 22.97
CA GLY A 83 -17.55 10.91 21.55
C GLY A 83 -16.06 10.78 21.33
N GLY A 84 -15.55 9.57 21.53
CA GLY A 84 -14.13 9.30 21.61
C GLY A 84 -13.52 9.72 20.29
N THR A 85 -12.60 10.66 20.33
CA THR A 85 -11.89 11.11 19.14
C THR A 85 -11.15 9.90 18.56
N CYS A 86 -11.52 9.47 17.36
CA CYS A 86 -10.83 8.42 16.63
C CYS A 86 -9.82 9.01 15.65
N LEU A 87 -8.86 8.19 15.21
CA LEU A 87 -7.89 8.54 14.17
C LEU A 87 -7.91 7.48 13.07
N CYS A 88 -8.12 7.89 11.83
CA CYS A 88 -7.93 7.05 10.65
C CYS A 88 -6.63 7.43 9.92
N LEU A 89 -5.81 6.43 9.68
CA LEU A 89 -4.52 6.55 9.02
C LEU A 89 -4.52 5.66 7.77
N PHE A 90 -4.08 6.21 6.65
CA PHE A 90 -4.08 5.50 5.37
C PHE A 90 -2.69 5.48 4.76
N ASP A 91 -2.30 4.34 4.19
CA ASP A 91 -1.29 4.33 3.14
C ASP A 91 -1.85 4.91 1.82
N ILE A 92 -0.97 5.22 0.88
CA ILE A 92 -1.33 5.77 -0.43
C ILE A 92 -1.38 4.66 -1.47
N ASP A 93 -0.26 3.99 -1.66
CA ASP A 93 0.02 3.19 -2.84
C ASP A 93 -0.76 1.89 -2.73
N ARG A 94 -1.64 1.60 -3.70
CA ARG A 94 -2.51 0.40 -3.68
C ARG A 94 -3.48 0.33 -2.50
N THR A 95 -3.55 1.40 -1.71
CA THR A 95 -4.53 1.61 -0.65
C THR A 95 -5.59 2.61 -1.08
N ILE A 96 -5.21 3.87 -1.27
CA ILE A 96 -6.03 4.92 -1.87
C ILE A 96 -5.99 4.78 -3.40
N THR A 97 -4.80 4.48 -3.94
CA THR A 97 -4.56 4.29 -5.36
C THR A 97 -4.80 2.83 -5.78
N ALA A 98 -4.92 2.61 -7.07
CA ALA A 98 -4.91 1.30 -7.70
C ALA A 98 -3.67 1.19 -8.60
N ALA A 99 -3.26 -0.04 -8.92
CA ALA A 99 -3.17 -0.43 -10.32
C ALA A 99 -3.08 0.63 -11.42
N HIS A 100 -1.89 1.10 -11.86
CA HIS A 100 -1.80 1.93 -13.07
C HIS A 100 -2.47 1.29 -14.31
N ASN A 101 -2.47 -0.05 -14.36
CA ASN A 101 -3.12 -0.84 -15.40
C ASN A 101 -4.39 -1.58 -14.93
N ALA A 102 -4.86 -1.34 -13.71
CA ALA A 102 -6.01 -2.06 -13.18
C ALA A 102 -7.31 -1.54 -13.78
N LYS A 103 -8.15 -2.45 -14.27
CA LYS A 103 -9.45 -2.13 -14.90
C LYS A 103 -10.46 -1.54 -13.91
N CYS A 104 -10.31 -1.83 -12.63
CA CYS A 104 -11.10 -1.30 -11.53
C CYS A 104 -10.70 0.12 -11.11
N GLY A 105 -9.52 0.59 -11.55
CA GLY A 105 -9.00 1.89 -11.19
C GLY A 105 -9.59 3.00 -12.05
N LYS A 106 -9.76 4.19 -11.47
CA LYS A 106 -10.18 5.40 -12.20
C LYS A 106 -9.02 6.38 -12.29
N LYS A 107 -8.59 6.69 -13.52
CA LYS A 107 -7.57 7.73 -13.76
C LYS A 107 -8.16 9.10 -13.45
N VAL A 108 -7.43 9.92 -12.70
CA VAL A 108 -7.87 11.27 -12.33
C VAL A 108 -7.58 12.25 -13.47
N ASP A 109 -6.29 12.49 -13.68
CA ASP A 109 -5.75 13.47 -14.62
C ASP A 109 -4.41 12.92 -15.15
N PRO A 110 -4.14 12.98 -16.46
CA PRO A 110 -2.91 12.47 -17.06
C PRO A 110 -1.62 13.16 -16.53
N TYR A 111 -1.72 14.35 -15.94
CA TYR A 111 -0.61 15.16 -15.45
C TYR A 111 -0.31 14.94 -13.97
N VAL A 112 -1.27 14.49 -13.16
CA VAL A 112 -0.98 14.09 -11.77
C VAL A 112 -0.27 12.75 -11.82
N LYS A 113 1.04 12.75 -11.56
CA LYS A 113 1.84 11.52 -11.59
C LYS A 113 1.76 10.78 -10.27
N ASP A 114 1.76 9.46 -10.40
CA ASP A 114 1.94 8.49 -9.33
C ASP A 114 3.16 7.62 -9.68
N LYS A 115 4.03 7.42 -8.69
CA LYS A 115 5.24 6.59 -8.81
C LYS A 115 5.19 5.32 -7.97
N GLY A 116 4.05 5.04 -7.33
CA GLY A 116 3.81 3.83 -6.56
C GLY A 116 3.85 2.60 -7.43
N TYR A 117 4.83 1.71 -7.18
CA TYR A 117 4.97 0.42 -7.86
C TYR A 117 4.93 0.51 -9.41
N GLY A 118 5.46 1.60 -9.96
CA GLY A 118 5.47 1.87 -11.41
C GLY A 118 5.52 3.37 -11.71
N HIS A 119 5.23 3.74 -12.96
CA HIS A 119 5.10 5.13 -13.37
C HIS A 119 3.84 5.33 -14.21
N GLY A 120 3.02 6.31 -13.84
CA GLY A 120 1.83 6.62 -14.62
C GLY A 120 1.04 7.80 -14.07
N PRO A 121 -0.09 8.13 -14.73
CA PRO A 121 -1.11 8.97 -14.13
C PRO A 121 -1.68 8.34 -12.86
N LEU A 122 -2.00 9.18 -11.88
CA LEU A 122 -2.70 8.79 -10.66
C LEU A 122 -3.97 8.04 -11.01
N THR A 123 -4.05 6.81 -10.53
CA THR A 123 -5.19 5.92 -10.73
C THR A 123 -5.78 5.59 -9.36
N LEU A 124 -7.02 5.99 -9.12
CA LEU A 124 -7.69 5.82 -7.82
C LEU A 124 -8.36 4.46 -7.72
N GLY A 125 -8.27 3.85 -6.54
CA GLY A 125 -9.16 2.77 -6.14
C GLY A 125 -10.56 3.27 -5.79
N GLY A 126 -11.42 2.37 -5.29
CA GLY A 126 -12.78 2.73 -4.87
C GLY A 126 -12.80 3.72 -3.70
N LEU A 127 -11.90 3.54 -2.72
CA LEU A 127 -11.72 4.42 -1.58
C LEU A 127 -11.22 5.80 -2.01
N GLY A 128 -10.21 5.86 -2.89
CA GLY A 128 -9.70 7.13 -3.40
C GLY A 128 -10.79 7.94 -4.08
N GLN A 129 -11.69 7.29 -4.84
CA GLN A 129 -12.84 7.96 -5.46
C GLN A 129 -13.90 8.43 -4.47
N ALA A 130 -14.10 7.69 -3.38
CA ALA A 130 -15.09 8.02 -2.36
C ALA A 130 -14.62 9.14 -1.41
N GLY A 131 -13.31 9.29 -1.21
CA GLY A 131 -12.75 10.15 -0.17
C GLY A 131 -12.90 9.55 1.23
N ALA A 132 -12.16 10.08 2.20
CA ALA A 132 -12.27 9.64 3.59
C ALA A 132 -13.67 9.91 4.17
N ASP A 133 -14.32 10.99 3.71
CA ASP A 133 -15.68 11.38 4.11
C ASP A 133 -16.77 10.41 3.63
N GLY A 134 -16.46 9.58 2.63
CA GLY A 134 -17.33 8.49 2.15
C GLY A 134 -17.34 7.25 3.06
N THR A 135 -16.68 7.30 4.22
CA THR A 135 -16.50 6.18 5.16
C THR A 135 -16.88 6.61 6.59
N PHE A 136 -16.76 5.72 7.58
CA PHE A 136 -16.94 6.13 8.98
C PHE A 136 -15.85 7.12 9.46
N CYS A 137 -14.71 7.20 8.76
CA CYS A 137 -13.62 8.13 9.10
C CYS A 137 -13.99 9.60 8.88
N LYS A 138 -15.17 9.89 8.29
CA LYS A 138 -15.70 11.25 8.20
C LYS A 138 -15.75 11.96 9.56
N ASP A 139 -15.93 11.22 10.66
CA ASP A 139 -16.03 11.76 12.03
C ASP A 139 -14.73 11.61 12.84
N CYS A 140 -13.64 11.10 12.23
CA CYS A 140 -12.35 10.91 12.89
C CYS A 140 -11.33 12.00 12.54
N GLU A 141 -10.23 12.12 13.29
CA GLU A 141 -9.03 12.74 12.76
C GLU A 141 -8.45 11.90 11.61
N LEU A 142 -7.74 12.54 10.67
CA LEU A 142 -7.16 11.85 9.52
C LEU A 142 -5.64 12.00 9.48
N GLY A 143 -4.96 11.02 8.88
CA GLY A 143 -3.55 11.12 8.55
C GLY A 143 -3.15 10.19 7.43
N ILE A 144 -1.94 10.42 6.92
CA ILE A 144 -1.33 9.60 5.86
C ILE A 144 0.01 9.08 6.37
N ILE A 145 0.27 7.80 6.12
CA ILE A 145 1.57 7.17 6.36
C ILE A 145 1.97 6.43 5.09
N THR A 146 2.87 7.02 4.31
CA THR A 146 3.41 6.38 3.09
C THR A 146 4.89 6.01 3.22
N ALA A 147 5.27 4.88 2.63
CA ALA A 147 6.66 4.46 2.50
C ALA A 147 7.42 5.27 1.44
N GLY A 148 6.72 5.76 0.41
CA GLY A 148 7.30 6.49 -0.71
C GLY A 148 7.62 7.96 -0.39
N PRO A 149 8.41 8.62 -1.24
CA PRO A 149 8.65 10.05 -1.18
C PRO A 149 7.43 10.89 -1.56
N GLY A 150 6.36 10.25 -2.07
CA GLY A 150 5.27 10.87 -2.81
C GLY A 150 5.71 11.75 -3.98
N THR A 151 4.79 12.09 -4.87
CA THR A 151 4.99 13.09 -5.93
C THR A 151 3.78 14.03 -6.02
N ASP A 152 3.24 14.23 -7.22
CA ASP A 152 2.17 15.17 -7.48
C ASP A 152 0.85 14.71 -6.84
N GLU A 153 0.69 13.40 -6.62
CA GLU A 153 -0.48 12.80 -6.00
C GLU A 153 -0.73 13.29 -4.57
N ARG A 154 0.30 13.77 -3.86
CA ARG A 154 0.16 14.30 -2.50
C ARG A 154 -0.81 15.45 -2.40
N SER A 155 -0.68 16.44 -3.29
CA SER A 155 -1.58 17.59 -3.26
C SER A 155 -3.02 17.17 -3.56
N TRP A 156 -3.19 16.15 -4.41
CA TRP A 156 -4.50 15.57 -4.67
C TRP A 156 -5.07 14.86 -3.42
N ILE A 157 -4.26 14.06 -2.73
CA ILE A 157 -4.66 13.35 -1.50
C ILE A 157 -5.03 14.33 -0.40
N GLU A 158 -4.21 15.35 -0.17
CA GLU A 158 -4.47 16.40 0.82
C GLU A 158 -5.81 17.10 0.59
N LYS A 159 -6.04 17.56 -0.64
CA LYS A 159 -7.20 18.40 -0.98
C LYS A 159 -8.46 17.59 -1.19
N THR A 160 -8.36 16.46 -1.88
CA THR A 160 -9.51 15.70 -2.39
C THR A 160 -9.83 14.52 -1.50
N PHE A 161 -8.85 13.65 -1.20
CA PHE A 161 -9.12 12.47 -0.38
C PHE A 161 -9.38 12.83 1.09
N LEU A 162 -8.57 13.74 1.66
CA LEU A 162 -8.67 14.17 3.06
C LEU A 162 -9.57 15.41 3.26
N GLY A 163 -10.02 16.07 2.18
CA GLY A 163 -10.80 17.31 2.26
C GLY A 163 -10.07 18.46 2.98
N GLY A 164 -8.72 18.48 2.96
CA GLY A 164 -7.90 19.46 3.66
C GLY A 164 -7.71 19.25 5.17
N ARG A 165 -8.36 18.24 5.77
CA ARG A 165 -8.35 18.01 7.23
C ARG A 165 -6.98 17.63 7.81
N GLY A 166 -6.08 17.07 7.00
CA GLY A 166 -4.71 16.73 7.38
C GLY A 166 -3.71 17.89 7.27
N GLY A 167 -4.13 19.06 6.77
CA GLY A 167 -3.24 20.15 6.38
C GLY A 167 -2.41 19.84 5.13
N HIS A 168 -1.31 20.58 4.94
CA HIS A 168 -0.47 20.52 3.73
C HIS A 168 1.01 20.25 4.03
N THR A 169 1.38 20.12 5.31
CA THR A 169 2.76 19.91 5.73
C THR A 169 3.06 18.42 5.79
N TRP A 170 4.11 17.98 5.11
CA TRP A 170 4.60 16.60 5.18
C TRP A 170 5.79 16.48 6.13
N SER A 171 5.75 15.46 6.98
CA SER A 171 6.80 15.09 7.91
C SER A 171 7.62 13.93 7.36
N HIS A 172 8.93 14.09 7.31
CA HIS A 172 9.83 12.98 7.02
C HIS A 172 9.94 12.08 8.26
N ALA A 173 9.66 10.78 8.14
CA ALA A 173 9.60 9.86 9.29
C ALA A 173 10.84 9.92 10.19
N LYS A 174 12.04 9.99 9.60
CA LYS A 174 13.32 10.07 10.33
C LYS A 174 13.70 11.46 10.88
N GLN A 175 12.99 12.54 10.52
CA GLN A 175 13.31 13.91 10.96
C GLN A 175 12.34 14.43 12.03
N GLY A 176 11.49 13.54 12.55
CA GLY A 176 10.44 13.87 13.50
C GLY A 176 9.10 14.18 12.82
N ILE A 177 8.03 13.75 13.47
CA ILE A 177 6.66 13.92 12.98
C ILE A 177 6.08 15.23 13.53
N LYS A 178 5.86 16.18 12.62
CA LYS A 178 5.39 17.55 12.90
C LYS A 178 4.03 17.83 12.26
N SER A 179 3.40 16.83 11.67
CA SER A 179 2.10 16.89 10.99
C SER A 179 1.52 15.48 10.84
N PRO A 180 0.22 15.32 10.53
CA PRO A 180 -0.40 14.02 10.35
C PRO A 180 -0.13 13.39 8.96
N LEU A 181 0.66 14.05 8.12
CA LEU A 181 1.06 13.55 6.80
C LEU A 181 2.52 13.14 6.87
N VAL A 182 2.80 11.84 6.78
CA VAL A 182 4.13 11.28 7.01
C VAL A 182 4.61 10.51 5.79
N TYR A 183 5.86 10.72 5.42
CA TYR A 183 6.51 10.03 4.32
C TYR A 183 7.85 9.43 4.66
N TYR A 184 8.32 8.53 3.78
CA TYR A 184 9.44 7.63 4.07
C TYR A 184 9.23 6.82 5.35
N CYS A 185 7.97 6.52 5.67
CA CYS A 185 7.63 5.62 6.74
C CYS A 185 7.55 4.19 6.19
N GLY A 186 8.71 3.54 6.12
CA GLY A 186 8.84 2.18 5.59
C GLY A 186 7.96 1.17 6.33
N PHE A 187 7.64 0.06 5.67
CA PHE A 187 6.64 -0.91 6.14
C PHE A 187 6.85 -1.37 7.58
N SER A 188 8.10 -1.62 7.99
CA SER A 188 8.45 -2.10 9.34
C SER A 188 8.33 -1.05 10.46
N ILE A 189 8.13 0.23 10.14
CA ILE A 189 8.07 1.32 11.12
C ILE A 189 6.74 2.09 11.11
N LYS A 190 5.73 1.61 10.37
CA LYS A 190 4.44 2.30 10.25
C LYS A 190 3.72 2.50 11.58
N ALA A 191 3.79 1.53 12.49
CA ALA A 191 3.27 1.69 13.85
C ALA A 191 3.94 2.84 14.63
N SER A 192 5.26 3.00 14.48
CA SER A 192 6.00 4.12 15.11
C SER A 192 5.60 5.48 14.50
N CYS A 193 5.32 5.52 13.20
CA CYS A 193 4.79 6.74 12.59
C CYS A 193 3.38 7.06 13.09
N ALA A 194 2.52 6.05 13.26
CA ALA A 194 1.19 6.24 13.85
C ALA A 194 1.27 6.82 15.27
N ASP A 195 2.23 6.36 16.08
CA ASP A 195 2.52 6.94 17.40
C ASP A 195 2.88 8.43 17.31
N GLY A 196 3.76 8.80 16.38
CA GLY A 196 4.16 10.18 16.18
C GLY A 196 3.00 11.09 15.75
N ILE A 197 2.11 10.59 14.89
CA ILE A 197 0.91 11.34 14.47
C ILE A 197 -0.05 11.53 15.65
N ARG A 198 -0.29 10.49 16.46
CA ARG A 198 -1.11 10.60 17.66
C ARG A 198 -0.55 11.61 18.64
N LYS A 199 0.77 11.55 18.88
CA LYS A 199 1.45 12.53 19.73
C LYS A 199 1.30 13.95 19.17
N TRP A 200 1.40 14.12 17.86
CA TRP A 200 1.15 15.41 17.22
C TRP A 200 -0.27 15.91 17.47
N TYR A 201 -1.30 15.08 17.31
CA TYR A 201 -2.69 15.46 17.61
C TYR A 201 -2.88 15.84 19.09
N LYS A 202 -2.27 15.09 20.00
CA LYS A 202 -2.26 15.42 21.43
C LYS A 202 -1.61 16.78 21.68
N ASP A 203 -0.38 16.97 21.18
CA ASP A 203 0.45 18.13 21.50
C ASP A 203 -0.01 19.41 20.76
N LYS A 204 -0.59 19.29 19.56
CA LYS A 204 -0.94 20.44 18.70
C LYS A 204 -2.43 20.72 18.61
N LYS A 205 -3.28 19.74 18.92
CA LYS A 205 -4.74 19.87 18.82
C LYS A 205 -5.44 19.54 20.14
N SER A 206 -4.71 19.19 21.20
CA SER A 206 -5.26 18.77 22.49
C SER A 206 -6.22 17.58 22.36
N LYS A 207 -6.00 16.72 21.35
CA LYS A 207 -6.79 15.52 21.07
C LYS A 207 -6.01 14.28 21.52
N ASP A 208 -6.33 13.76 22.70
CA ASP A 208 -5.67 12.56 23.24
C ASP A 208 -6.32 11.27 22.71
N ILE A 209 -5.99 10.94 21.46
CA ILE A 209 -6.52 9.76 20.77
C ILE A 209 -5.76 8.54 21.25
N LYS A 210 -6.43 7.50 21.76
CA LYS A 210 -5.78 6.28 22.28
C LYS A 210 -5.34 5.32 21.15
N PRO A 211 -4.39 4.40 21.39
CA PRO A 211 -4.03 3.39 20.39
C PRO A 211 -5.25 2.57 19.95
N GLU A 212 -6.12 2.18 20.89
CA GLU A 212 -7.34 1.43 20.59
C GLU A 212 -8.35 2.20 19.74
N ASP A 213 -8.25 3.52 19.65
CA ASP A 213 -9.11 4.37 18.80
C ASP A 213 -8.41 4.84 17.53
N THR A 214 -7.26 4.25 17.21
CA THR A 214 -6.51 4.51 15.99
C THR A 214 -6.62 3.33 15.02
N TYR A 215 -7.04 3.61 13.80
CA TYR A 215 -7.31 2.65 12.73
C TYR A 215 -6.37 2.93 11.56
N PHE A 216 -5.56 1.94 11.20
CA PHE A 216 -4.63 2.00 10.09
C PHE A 216 -5.07 1.07 8.96
N TYR A 217 -5.08 1.60 7.73
CA TYR A 217 -5.44 0.86 6.52
C TYR A 217 -4.29 0.88 5.53
N ASP A 218 -3.91 -0.31 5.07
CA ASP A 218 -2.79 -0.52 4.15
C ASP A 218 -3.06 -1.79 3.36
N ASP A 219 -2.64 -1.86 2.11
CA ASP A 219 -2.81 -3.05 1.29
C ASP A 219 -1.72 -4.09 1.56
N LYS A 220 -0.59 -3.71 2.14
CA LYS A 220 0.60 -4.53 2.27
C LYS A 220 0.66 -5.27 3.61
N THR A 221 0.92 -6.58 3.54
CA THR A 221 1.02 -7.46 4.71
C THR A 221 2.04 -6.96 5.75
N ASP A 222 3.27 -6.66 5.34
CA ASP A 222 4.36 -6.21 6.24
C ASP A 222 4.02 -4.94 7.02
N SER A 223 3.19 -4.07 6.44
CA SER A 223 2.72 -2.86 7.10
C SER A 223 1.88 -3.21 8.31
N ILE A 224 0.96 -4.18 8.18
CA ILE A 224 0.11 -4.68 9.27
C ILE A 224 0.96 -5.40 10.33
N GLU A 225 1.95 -6.18 9.90
CA GLU A 225 2.87 -6.86 10.84
C GLU A 225 3.63 -5.88 11.73
N SER A 226 3.92 -4.65 11.25
CA SER A 226 4.55 -3.63 12.11
C SER A 226 3.68 -3.23 13.29
N PHE A 227 2.35 -3.25 13.13
CA PHE A 227 1.39 -2.97 14.20
C PHE A 227 1.22 -4.17 15.14
N GLU A 228 1.28 -5.40 14.61
CA GLU A 228 1.33 -6.61 15.45
C GLU A 228 2.58 -6.60 16.36
N LYS A 229 3.75 -6.28 15.79
CA LYS A 229 5.04 -6.23 16.50
C LYS A 229 5.18 -5.04 17.46
N SER A 230 4.31 -4.04 17.36
CA SER A 230 4.38 -2.82 18.18
C SER A 230 4.03 -3.04 19.65
N GLY A 231 3.29 -4.12 19.98
CA GLY A 231 2.77 -4.38 21.33
C GLY A 231 1.68 -3.42 21.81
N LYS A 232 1.16 -2.54 20.93
CA LYS A 232 0.12 -1.56 21.25
C LYS A 232 -1.23 -1.98 20.70
N ASP A 233 -2.31 -1.49 21.29
CA ASP A 233 -3.69 -1.86 20.93
C ASP A 233 -4.24 -1.16 19.69
N TYR A 234 -3.37 -0.84 18.74
CA TYR A 234 -3.77 -0.36 17.43
C TYR A 234 -4.71 -1.32 16.70
N ASN A 235 -5.57 -0.73 15.87
CA ASN A 235 -6.33 -1.44 14.86
C ASN A 235 -5.64 -1.25 13.51
N ALA A 236 -5.31 -2.35 12.84
CA ALA A 236 -4.62 -2.32 11.56
C ALA A 236 -5.27 -3.33 10.63
N ILE A 237 -5.77 -2.88 9.49
CA ILE A 237 -6.59 -3.70 8.60
C ILE A 237 -5.92 -3.70 7.23
N GLN A 238 -5.55 -4.90 6.78
CA GLN A 238 -5.15 -5.11 5.41
C GLN A 238 -6.38 -4.95 4.50
N ILE A 239 -6.25 -4.15 3.45
CA ILE A 239 -7.34 -3.87 2.50
C ILE A 239 -6.98 -4.30 1.08
N SER A 240 -7.94 -4.16 0.16
CA SER A 240 -7.87 -4.69 -1.21
C SER A 240 -7.77 -6.22 -1.23
N CYS A 241 -8.34 -6.91 -0.22
CA CYS A 241 -8.15 -8.36 -0.06
C CYS A 241 -8.71 -9.17 -1.24
N LYS A 242 -9.79 -8.69 -1.86
CA LYS A 242 -10.43 -9.34 -3.01
C LYS A 242 -9.66 -9.16 -4.31
N SER A 243 -8.63 -8.32 -4.33
CA SER A 243 -7.90 -7.98 -5.54
C SER A 243 -6.41 -7.80 -5.24
N ARG A 244 -5.69 -8.91 -5.15
CA ARG A 244 -4.24 -8.93 -4.89
C ARG A 244 -3.43 -8.86 -6.18
N ASP A 245 -2.30 -8.15 -6.15
CA ASP A 245 -1.41 -8.05 -7.31
C ASP A 245 -0.51 -9.28 -7.37
N MET A 246 -0.95 -10.34 -8.06
CA MET A 246 -0.18 -11.59 -8.17
C MET A 246 1.15 -11.41 -8.93
N GLY A 247 1.28 -10.35 -9.72
CA GLY A 247 2.50 -10.02 -10.46
C GLY A 247 3.56 -9.32 -9.60
N HIS A 248 3.20 -8.79 -8.43
CA HIS A 248 4.11 -8.10 -7.53
C HIS A 248 4.10 -8.71 -6.13
N HIS A 249 5.29 -8.98 -5.60
CA HIS A 249 5.47 -9.49 -4.23
C HIS A 249 4.57 -10.68 -3.88
N HIS A 250 4.30 -11.57 -4.85
CA HIS A 250 3.49 -12.78 -4.70
C HIS A 250 2.09 -12.54 -4.07
N GLY A 251 1.43 -11.43 -4.42
CA GLY A 251 0.09 -11.10 -3.89
C GLY A 251 0.09 -10.43 -2.51
N SER A 252 1.26 -10.10 -1.94
CA SER A 252 1.35 -9.39 -0.66
C SER A 252 1.01 -7.90 -0.75
N ILE A 253 0.72 -7.36 -1.94
CA ILE A 253 0.15 -6.01 -2.15
C ILE A 253 -1.20 -6.06 -2.88
N GLY A 254 -2.00 -5.01 -2.72
CA GLY A 254 -3.28 -4.81 -3.39
C GLY A 254 -3.12 -4.41 -4.86
N TYR A 255 -4.17 -4.64 -5.63
CA TYR A 255 -4.20 -4.32 -7.06
C TYR A 255 -5.20 -3.21 -7.35
N CYS A 256 -6.42 -3.30 -6.81
CA CYS A 256 -7.51 -2.36 -7.12
C CYS A 256 -7.62 -1.16 -6.16
N GLY A 257 -6.78 -1.07 -5.13
CA GLY A 257 -7.06 -0.17 -4.01
C GLY A 257 -8.14 -0.74 -3.09
N ALA A 258 -8.36 -0.08 -1.95
CA ALA A 258 -9.51 -0.35 -1.10
C ALA A 258 -10.81 0.07 -1.80
N THR A 259 -11.89 -0.59 -1.41
CA THR A 259 -13.26 -0.07 -1.51
C THR A 259 -13.60 0.75 -0.27
N LYS A 260 -14.60 1.63 -0.34
CA LYS A 260 -15.02 2.39 0.85
C LYS A 260 -15.62 1.46 1.92
N GLU A 261 -16.22 0.35 1.51
CA GLU A 261 -16.80 -0.68 2.39
C GLU A 261 -15.74 -1.46 3.18
N GLU A 262 -14.48 -1.48 2.73
CA GLU A 262 -13.36 -2.06 3.49
C GLU A 262 -12.89 -1.16 4.64
N ILE A 263 -13.28 0.12 4.63
CA ILE A 263 -12.95 1.06 5.71
C ILE A 263 -13.99 0.92 6.81
N VAL A 264 -13.73 -0.02 7.71
CA VAL A 264 -14.61 -0.41 8.81
C VAL A 264 -13.97 -0.18 10.17
N LYS A 265 -14.77 0.20 11.17
CA LYS A 265 -14.34 0.39 12.56
C LYS A 265 -14.10 -0.96 13.27
N LYS A 266 -13.27 -1.83 12.69
CA LYS A 266 -12.96 -3.18 13.18
C LYS A 266 -11.77 -3.13 14.13
N LYS A 267 -11.91 -3.73 15.31
CA LYS A 267 -10.85 -3.76 16.33
C LYS A 267 -9.82 -4.86 16.04
N GLY A 268 -8.56 -4.62 16.37
CA GLY A 268 -7.46 -5.59 16.23
C GLY A 268 -6.70 -5.50 14.90
N LYS A 269 -5.79 -6.45 14.68
CA LYS A 269 -4.92 -6.52 13.49
C LYS A 269 -5.44 -7.62 12.57
N HIS A 270 -5.76 -7.28 11.33
CA HIS A 270 -6.40 -8.16 10.37
C HIS A 270 -5.63 -8.17 9.07
N ARG A 271 -5.19 -9.35 8.64
CA ARG A 271 -4.61 -9.57 7.32
C ARG A 271 -5.65 -10.19 6.39
N CYS A 272 -5.43 -10.03 5.09
CA CYS A 272 -5.95 -10.97 4.12
C CYS A 272 -5.20 -12.31 4.31
#